data_AF-A0A1X6Z5W5-F1
#
_entry.id   AF-A0A1X6Z5W5-F1
#
_cell.length_a   1.000
_cell.length_b   1.000
_cell.length_c   1.000
_cell.angle_alpha   90.00
_cell.angle_beta   90.00
_cell.angle_gamma   90.00
#
_symmetry.space_group_name_H-M   'P 1'
#
loop_
_entity.id
_entity.type
_entity.pdbx_description
1 polymer ?
#
loop_
_entity_poly.entity_id
_entity_poly.type
_entity_poly.pdbx_seq_one_letter_code
_entity_poly.pdbx_strand_id
1 'polypeptide(L)'
;MTSQITRHLAEATRAIDAIDAIDAIDAIDAQFGEGYARDNPDLVASLVQSATIESAVATGYGAHQEALAAARQISADMGDTILKLKPRFFG
;
A
#
# COMPACT_ATOMS: atom_id res chain seq x y z
N MET A 1 -20.53 12.64 -3.21
CA MET A 1 -19.98 11.53 -2.39
C MET A 1 -18.53 11.23 -2.75
N THR A 2 -18.18 11.08 -4.04
CA THR A 2 -16.80 10.84 -4.53
C THR A 2 -15.79 11.88 -4.05
N SER A 3 -16.13 13.17 -4.03
CA SER A 3 -15.26 14.27 -3.57
C SER A 3 -14.90 14.23 -2.08
N GLN A 4 -15.75 13.65 -1.22
CA GLN A 4 -15.43 13.50 0.21
C GLN A 4 -14.45 12.36 0.45
N ILE A 5 -14.60 11.26 -0.29
CA ILE A 5 -13.71 10.09 -0.19
C ILE A 5 -12.30 10.44 -0.63
N THR A 6 -12.14 11.15 -1.76
CA THR A 6 -10.81 11.54 -2.27
C THR A 6 -10.09 12.50 -1.32
N ARG A 7 -10.83 13.37 -0.63
CA ARG A 7 -10.27 14.30 0.35
C ARG A 7 -9.83 13.60 1.64
N HIS A 8 -10.65 12.69 2.17
CA HIS A 8 -10.26 11.92 3.35
C HIS A 8 -9.07 10.99 3.09
N LEU A 9 -8.96 10.43 1.88
CA LEU A 9 -7.76 9.68 1.48
C LEU A 9 -6.52 10.57 1.46
N ALA A 10 -6.60 11.77 0.87
CA ALA A 10 -5.46 12.69 0.84
C ALA A 10 -5.05 13.21 2.23
N GLU A 11 -6.00 13.41 3.14
CA GLU A 11 -5.75 13.77 4.54
C GLU A 11 -5.09 12.62 5.31
N ALA A 12 -5.56 11.39 5.11
CA ALA A 12 -4.96 10.20 5.70
C ALA A 12 -3.53 9.96 5.21
N THR A 13 -3.26 10.13 3.91
CA THR A 13 -1.89 10.04 3.37
C THR A 13 -0.94 11.05 4.00
N ARG A 14 -1.36 12.33 4.12
CA ARG A 14 -0.52 13.34 4.78
C ARG A 14 -0.30 13.07 6.27
N ALA A 15 -1.28 12.48 6.95
CA ALA A 15 -1.13 12.09 8.34
C ALA A 15 -0.13 10.93 8.49
N ILE A 16 -0.14 9.97 7.56
CA ILE A 16 0.83 8.88 7.50
C ILE A 16 2.24 9.44 7.27
N ASP A 17 2.41 10.34 6.28
CA ASP A 17 3.72 10.97 6.00
C ASP A 17 4.29 11.72 7.23
N ALA A 18 3.41 12.34 8.02
CA ALA A 18 3.80 13.05 9.24
C ALA A 18 4.18 12.10 10.38
N ILE A 19 3.52 10.94 10.49
CA ILE A 19 3.86 9.90 11.46
C ILE A 19 5.22 9.29 11.12
N ASP A 20 5.44 8.95 9.84
CA ASP A 20 6.73 8.38 9.38
C ASP A 20 7.90 9.35 9.65
N ALA A 21 7.66 10.66 9.54
CA ALA A 21 8.66 11.67 9.88
C ALA A 21 8.96 11.76 11.38
N ILE A 22 7.95 11.62 12.24
CA ILE A 22 8.13 11.61 13.70
C ILE A 22 8.90 10.34 14.10
N ASP A 23 8.50 9.18 13.60
CA ASP A 23 9.16 7.91 13.89
C ASP A 23 10.62 7.92 13.40
N ALA A 24 10.90 8.53 12.25
CA ALA A 24 12.26 8.70 11.75
C ALA A 24 13.12 9.60 12.67
N ILE A 25 12.55 10.71 13.15
CA ILE A 25 13.22 11.62 14.10
C ILE A 25 13.53 10.88 15.40
N ASP A 26 12.54 10.21 15.98
CA ASP A 26 12.69 9.49 17.25
C ASP A 26 13.71 8.35 17.12
N ALA A 27 13.70 7.61 16.00
CA ALA A 27 14.67 6.56 15.74
C ALA A 27 16.11 7.10 15.60
N ILE A 28 16.28 8.24 14.93
CA ILE A 28 17.59 8.89 14.78
C ILE A 28 18.07 9.41 16.13
N ASP A 29 17.23 10.12 16.88
CA ASP A 29 17.59 10.68 18.19
C ASP A 29 17.87 9.58 19.22
N ALA A 30 17.12 8.47 19.19
CA ALA A 30 17.37 7.31 20.04
C ALA A 30 18.74 6.64 19.74
N GLN A 31 19.16 6.64 18.47
CA GLN A 31 20.38 5.96 18.03
C GLN A 31 21.63 6.84 18.17
N PHE A 32 21.52 8.13 17.91
CA PHE A 32 22.65 9.06 17.80
C PHE A 32 22.68 10.15 18.89
N GLY A 33 21.62 10.25 19.69
CA GLY A 33 21.48 11.22 20.78
C GLY A 33 20.41 12.28 20.50
N GLU A 34 19.82 12.81 21.57
CA GLU A 34 18.75 13.80 21.48
C GLU A 34 19.18 15.04 20.68
N GLY A 35 18.35 15.45 19.72
CA GLY A 35 18.60 16.60 18.86
C GLY A 35 19.47 16.32 17.62
N TYR A 36 20.03 15.11 17.48
CA TYR A 36 20.85 14.75 16.32
C TYR A 36 20.06 14.82 15.01
N ALA A 37 18.79 14.42 15.02
CA ALA A 37 17.89 14.50 13.87
C ALA A 37 17.67 15.94 13.40
N ARG A 38 17.60 16.90 14.33
CA ARG A 38 17.44 18.33 14.01
C ARG A 38 18.66 18.87 13.27
N ASP A 39 19.84 18.42 13.64
CA ASP A 39 21.10 18.85 13.02
C ASP A 39 21.38 18.12 11.70
N ASN A 40 20.68 17.02 11.42
CA ASN A 40 20.87 16.17 10.24
C ASN A 40 19.56 15.94 9.47
N PRO A 41 18.93 16.99 8.90
CA PRO A 41 17.64 16.87 8.22
C PRO A 41 17.68 15.98 6.97
N ASP A 42 18.83 15.91 6.28
CA ASP A 42 19.00 15.05 5.10
C ASP A 42 18.92 13.55 5.46
N LEU A 43 19.36 13.18 6.67
CA LEU A 43 19.26 11.81 7.17
C LEU A 43 17.81 11.45 7.47
N VAL A 44 17.07 12.36 8.12
CA VAL A 44 15.63 12.21 8.36
C VAL A 44 14.89 12.02 7.03
N ALA A 45 15.18 12.88 6.05
CA ALA A 45 14.55 12.81 4.74
C ALA A 45 14.84 11.48 4.01
N SER A 46 16.08 10.98 4.10
CA SER A 46 16.47 9.70 3.52
C SER A 46 15.76 8.51 4.18
N LEU A 47 15.55 8.56 5.49
CA LEU A 47 14.83 7.53 6.25
C LEU A 47 13.34 7.53 5.90
N VAL A 48 12.71 8.72 5.93
CA VAL A 48 11.30 8.88 5.52
C VAL A 48 11.10 8.40 4.09
N GLN A 49 11.97 8.80 3.17
CA GLN A 49 11.90 8.37 1.77
C GLN A 49 12.00 6.84 1.65
N SER A 50 12.90 6.21 2.40
CA SER A 50 13.05 4.75 2.39
C SER A 50 11.80 4.06 2.94
N ALA A 51 11.25 4.54 4.05
CA ALA A 51 10.01 4.04 4.62
C ALA A 51 8.82 4.17 3.65
N THR A 52 8.71 5.32 2.96
CA THR A 52 7.67 5.52 1.94
C THR A 52 7.82 4.53 0.77
N ILE A 53 9.05 4.26 0.32
CA ILE A 53 9.29 3.26 -0.74
C ILE A 53 8.86 1.86 -0.27
N GLU A 54 9.25 1.45 0.94
CA GLU A 54 8.85 0.14 1.48
C GLU A 54 7.33 0.01 1.59
N SER A 55 6.64 1.06 2.07
CA SER A 55 5.18 1.10 2.16
C SER A 55 4.51 1.03 0.79
N ALA A 56 5.04 1.74 -0.21
CA ALA A 56 4.54 1.68 -1.58
C ALA A 56 4.71 0.28 -2.19
N VAL A 57 5.85 -0.38 -1.95
CA VAL A 57 6.11 -1.76 -2.39
C VAL A 57 5.15 -2.74 -1.71
N ALA A 58 4.97 -2.64 -0.39
CA ALA A 58 4.05 -3.48 0.36
C ALA A 58 2.61 -3.34 -0.14
N THR A 59 2.16 -2.10 -0.37
CA THR A 59 0.85 -1.78 -0.94
C THR A 59 0.69 -2.38 -2.35
N GLY A 60 1.70 -2.21 -3.20
CA GLY A 60 1.69 -2.79 -4.55
C GLY A 60 1.63 -4.32 -4.54
N TYR A 61 2.37 -4.97 -3.63
CA TYR A 61 2.33 -6.42 -3.47
C TYR A 61 0.96 -6.92 -3.01
N GLY A 62 0.34 -6.23 -2.04
CA GLY A 62 -1.02 -6.53 -1.58
C GLY A 62 -2.05 -6.42 -2.71
N ALA A 63 -2.06 -5.29 -3.43
CA ALA A 63 -2.96 -5.07 -4.56
C ALA A 63 -2.77 -6.12 -5.67
N HIS A 64 -1.52 -6.54 -5.92
CA HIS A 64 -1.24 -7.60 -6.89
C HIS A 64 -1.81 -8.96 -6.47
N GLN A 65 -1.71 -9.31 -5.19
CA GLN A 65 -2.30 -10.55 -4.65
C GLN A 65 -3.83 -10.53 -4.74
N GLU A 66 -4.46 -9.40 -4.43
CA GLU A 66 -5.91 -9.22 -4.59
C GLU A 66 -6.33 -9.39 -6.06
N ALA A 67 -5.58 -8.79 -6.99
CA ALA A 67 -5.83 -8.94 -8.42
C ALA A 67 -5.70 -10.41 -8.89
N LEU A 68 -4.68 -11.13 -8.41
CA LEU A 68 -4.51 -12.55 -8.70
C LEU A 68 -5.64 -13.40 -8.13
N ALA A 69 -6.10 -13.10 -6.91
CA ALA A 69 -7.24 -13.78 -6.30
C ALA A 69 -8.51 -13.57 -7.12
N ALA A 70 -8.78 -12.33 -7.53
CA ALA A 70 -9.92 -12.00 -8.40
C ALA A 70 -9.83 -12.72 -9.75
N ALA A 71 -8.65 -12.75 -10.39
CA ALA A 71 -8.45 -13.45 -11.66
C ALA A 71 -8.68 -14.96 -11.55
N ARG A 72 -8.26 -15.60 -10.44
CA ARG A 72 -8.53 -17.01 -10.17
C ARG A 72 -10.01 -17.28 -10.00
N GLN A 73 -10.72 -16.42 -9.26
CA GLN A 73 -12.16 -16.55 -9.07
C GLN A 73 -12.91 -16.44 -10.41
N ILE A 74 -12.59 -15.43 -11.22
CA ILE A 74 -13.18 -15.25 -12.56
C ILE A 74 -12.93 -16.48 -13.43
N SER A 75 -11.71 -17.02 -13.41
CA SER A 75 -11.36 -18.22 -14.19
C SER A 75 -12.18 -19.44 -13.77
N ALA A 76 -12.40 -19.63 -12.46
CA ALA A 76 -13.25 -20.70 -11.94
C ALA A 76 -14.71 -20.51 -12.36
N ASP A 77 -15.26 -19.31 -12.20
CA ASP A 77 -16.65 -18.99 -12.55
C ASP A 77 -16.89 -19.17 -14.07
N MET A 78 -15.92 -18.79 -14.91
CA MET A 78 -15.95 -19.03 -16.35
C MET A 78 -15.92 -20.53 -16.69
N GLY A 79 -15.05 -21.31 -16.04
CA GLY A 79 -14.99 -22.76 -16.22
C GLY A 79 -16.31 -23.45 -15.86
N ASP A 80 -16.88 -23.09 -14.72
CA ASP A 80 -18.19 -23.59 -14.27
C ASP A 80 -19.31 -23.22 -15.26
N THR A 81 -19.28 -21.99 -15.77
CA THR A 81 -20.26 -21.51 -16.74
C THR A 81 -20.16 -22.30 -18.06
N ILE A 82 -18.94 -22.55 -18.57
CA ILE A 82 -18.73 -23.34 -19.79
C ILE A 82 -19.21 -24.79 -19.60
N LEU A 83 -18.93 -25.40 -18.44
CA LEU A 83 -19.39 -26.76 -18.14
C LEU A 83 -20.92 -26.86 -18.04
N LYS A 84 -21.59 -25.86 -17.48
CA LYS A 84 -23.06 -25.78 -17.44
C LYS A 84 -23.68 -25.66 -18.84
N LEU A 85 -22.95 -25.08 -19.80
CA LEU A 85 -23.40 -24.95 -21.19
C LEU A 85 -23.15 -26.22 -22.02
N LYS A 86 -22.24 -27.11 -21.59
CA LYS A 86 -21.87 -28.35 -22.30
C LYS A 86 -23.07 -29.21 -22.78
N PRO A 87 -24.16 -29.41 -21.99
CA PRO A 87 -25.31 -30.21 -22.43
C PRO A 87 -26.12 -29.58 -23.57
N ARG A 88 -26.01 -28.27 -23.83
CA ARG A 88 -26.74 -27.57 -24.91
C ARG A 88 -25.95 -27.49 -26.23
N PHE A 89 -24.62 -27.65 -26.17
CA PHE A 89 -23.75 -27.53 -27.34
C PHE A 89 -23.17 -28.86 -27.84
N PHE A 90 -23.15 -29.89 -26.99
CA PHE A 90 -22.54 -31.19 -27.31
C PHE A 90 -23.47 -32.39 -27.01
N GLY A 91 -24.77 -32.13 -26.80
CA GLY A 91 -25.82 -33.14 -26.58
C GLY A 91 -26.81 -33.15 -27.73
#